data_AF-A0A2V5YX73-F1
#
_entry.id   AF-A0A2V5YX73-F1
#
_cell.length_a   1.000
_cell.length_b   1.000
_cell.length_c   1.000
_cell.angle_alpha   90.00
_cell.angle_beta   90.00
_cell.angle_gamma   90.00
#
_symmetry.space_group_name_H-M   'P 1'
#
loop_
_entity.id
_entity.type
_entity.pdbx_description
1 polymer ?
#
loop_
_entity_poly.entity_id
_entity_poly.type
_entity_poly.pdbx_seq_one_letter_code
_entity_poly.pdbx_strand_id
1 'polypeptide(L)'
;MAVKTEKDLSQGLRALWLKAMAAIELQNFGYAISLLQELLKQEPEFLTGRQLLRRAEVTKGKSAKKSFFNISTAPIGVMKAQREMKTDPKRAVEMLEDVLEMEPYNRQANLLLKEAAVAAGWPEIGVFALRSLLEEHPRDVKVLHELGGLYHQLGDYENEVEVYNQITATNPLDAQALRLGKDALARASMKRGGWTEAESYRDLIKDKDEAISLEQQSRIRLTGEAIDQQIAEAYARHQAEPESLDFAQRLGALNEKKEDFEAAIRWYQYAADLTKGLDTGLLRKISDLKIKCLEREIAAHEEFLSAHSPTDKLYAEKSEQLRAAKTNRAQIHIADAQERVARNPTDLQLRFELGESFFNAGRFRDAVPELQRARQNPHARLKAMNLLGCCYGELGMLDLAMKQLEEASQEIVSMDAMKKDILYNLGIVYERRNETEKSLACMKQIYEVDYGYRDVAGRVESSYERDVSGP
;
A
#
# COMPACT_ATOMS: atom_id res chain seq x y z
N MET A 1 2.33 37.18 6.97
CA MET A 1 2.32 37.66 5.57
C MET A 1 2.84 36.52 4.72
N ALA A 2 2.27 36.29 3.53
CA ALA A 2 2.76 35.24 2.65
C ALA A 2 4.22 35.52 2.25
N VAL A 3 5.02 34.46 2.21
CA VAL A 3 6.40 34.50 1.71
C VAL A 3 6.45 35.09 0.30
N LYS A 4 7.40 36.01 0.05
CA LYS A 4 7.62 36.57 -1.28
C LYS A 4 8.23 35.55 -2.22
N THR A 5 7.78 35.59 -3.47
CA THR A 5 8.32 34.82 -4.58
C THR A 5 9.30 35.66 -5.40
N GLU A 6 10.01 35.05 -6.35
CA GLU A 6 10.94 35.78 -7.22
C GLU A 6 10.28 36.93 -7.98
N LYS A 7 8.98 36.79 -8.29
CA LYS A 7 8.22 37.81 -9.04
C LYS A 7 7.97 39.06 -8.22
N ASP A 8 8.04 38.96 -6.90
CA ASP A 8 7.78 40.05 -5.95
C ASP A 8 9.04 40.87 -5.63
N LEU A 9 10.21 40.44 -6.14
CA LEU A 9 11.46 41.15 -5.98
C LEU A 9 11.50 42.42 -6.84
N SER A 10 12.00 43.51 -6.26
CA SER A 10 12.32 44.72 -7.02
C SER A 10 13.36 44.43 -8.11
N GLN A 11 13.40 45.26 -9.16
CA GLN A 11 14.35 45.07 -10.26
C GLN A 11 15.82 44.98 -9.80
N GLY A 12 16.20 45.76 -8.79
CA GLY A 12 17.54 45.71 -8.19
C GLY A 12 17.81 44.41 -7.45
N LEU A 13 16.86 43.93 -6.65
CA LEU A 13 16.98 42.66 -5.92
C LEU A 13 16.92 41.44 -6.84
N ARG A 14 16.16 41.51 -7.93
CA ARG A 14 16.14 40.47 -8.95
C ARG A 14 17.48 40.34 -9.68
N ALA A 15 18.14 41.46 -9.96
CA ALA A 15 19.49 41.45 -10.50
C ALA A 15 20.49 40.83 -9.51
N LEU A 16 20.35 41.12 -8.21
CA LEU A 16 21.15 40.52 -7.15
C LEU A 16 20.92 39.00 -7.04
N TRP A 17 19.66 38.55 -7.13
CA TRP A 17 19.25 37.15 -7.17
C TRP A 17 19.87 36.39 -8.35
N LEU A 18 19.74 36.92 -9.56
CA LEU A 18 20.31 36.30 -10.78
C LEU A 18 21.84 36.19 -10.68
N LYS A 19 22.51 37.20 -10.13
CA LYS A 19 23.97 37.16 -9.87
C LYS A 19 24.34 36.08 -8.86
N ALA A 20 23.55 35.91 -7.79
CA ALA A 20 23.78 34.86 -6.81
C ALA A 20 23.63 33.45 -7.43
N MET A 21 22.62 33.23 -8.27
CA MET A 21 22.44 31.96 -8.99
C MET A 21 23.61 31.68 -9.93
N ALA A 22 24.04 32.66 -10.73
CA ALA A 22 25.20 32.51 -11.61
C ALA A 22 26.49 32.22 -10.82
N ALA A 23 26.67 32.85 -9.65
CA ALA A 23 27.80 32.56 -8.77
C ALA A 23 27.80 31.12 -8.25
N ILE A 24 26.63 30.53 -7.98
CA ILE A 24 26.49 29.12 -7.58
C ILE A 24 26.82 28.19 -8.73
N GLU A 25 26.34 28.48 -9.96
CA GLU A 25 26.68 27.69 -11.16
C GLU A 25 28.19 27.66 -11.41
N LEU A 26 28.88 28.78 -11.14
CA LEU A 26 30.33 28.91 -11.19
C LEU A 26 31.05 28.35 -9.95
N GLN A 27 30.33 27.68 -9.04
CA GLN A 27 30.84 27.13 -7.77
C GLN A 27 31.50 28.16 -6.84
N ASN A 28 31.24 29.45 -7.04
CA ASN A 28 31.71 30.53 -6.18
C ASN A 28 30.75 30.73 -4.99
N PHE A 29 30.67 29.71 -4.13
CA PHE A 29 29.70 29.67 -3.02
C PHE A 29 29.91 30.79 -1.99
N GLY A 30 31.15 31.24 -1.76
CA GLY A 30 31.42 32.35 -0.85
C GLY A 30 30.80 33.67 -1.33
N TYR A 31 30.96 33.97 -2.62
CA TYR A 31 30.35 35.15 -3.22
C TYR A 31 28.82 35.02 -3.28
N ALA A 32 28.31 33.85 -3.67
CA ALA A 32 26.88 33.59 -3.69
C ALA A 32 26.21 33.81 -2.32
N ILE A 33 26.81 33.31 -1.23
CA ILE A 33 26.34 33.52 0.14
C ILE A 33 26.25 35.00 0.47
N SER A 34 27.30 35.78 0.16
CA SER A 34 27.30 37.23 0.44
C SER A 34 26.19 37.98 -0.30
N LEU A 35 25.90 37.59 -1.56
CA LEU A 35 24.83 38.20 -2.35
C LEU A 35 23.44 37.81 -1.82
N LEU A 36 23.26 36.56 -1.38
CA LEU A 36 22.00 36.06 -0.83
C LEU A 36 21.72 36.64 0.57
N GLN A 37 22.73 36.81 1.42
CA GLN A 37 22.60 37.48 2.71
C GLN A 37 22.19 38.94 2.53
N GLU A 38 22.85 39.68 1.63
CA GLU A 38 22.47 41.06 1.32
C GLU A 38 21.03 41.17 0.80
N LEU A 39 20.63 40.21 -0.05
CA LEU A 39 19.25 40.12 -0.53
C LEU A 39 18.27 39.90 0.62
N LEU A 40 18.55 38.96 1.54
CA LEU A 40 17.67 38.64 2.66
C LEU A 40 17.63 39.74 3.75
N LYS A 41 18.63 40.62 3.83
CA LYS A 41 18.56 41.82 4.68
C LYS A 41 17.50 42.80 4.19
N GLN A 42 17.40 42.95 2.87
CA GLN A 42 16.44 43.86 2.24
C GLN A 42 15.05 43.21 2.11
N GLU A 43 15.01 41.90 1.85
CA GLU A 43 13.77 41.10 1.74
C GLU A 43 13.83 39.83 2.60
N PRO A 44 13.64 39.95 3.93
CA PRO A 44 13.75 38.83 4.85
C PRO A 44 12.73 37.70 4.61
N GLU A 45 11.62 38.00 3.95
CA GLU A 45 10.54 37.04 3.67
C GLU A 45 10.75 36.22 2.39
N PHE A 46 11.86 36.43 1.66
CA PHE A 46 12.17 35.67 0.44
C PHE A 46 12.70 34.26 0.74
N LEU A 47 11.79 33.31 0.93
CA LEU A 47 12.11 31.92 1.32
C LEU A 47 12.96 31.19 0.28
N THR A 48 12.69 31.36 -1.01
CA THR A 48 13.45 30.70 -2.08
C THR A 48 14.93 31.08 -2.01
N GLY A 49 15.23 32.36 -1.75
CA GLY A 49 16.59 32.83 -1.54
C GLY A 49 17.24 32.22 -0.31
N ARG A 50 16.49 32.11 0.79
CA ARG A 50 16.95 31.47 2.02
C ARG A 50 17.24 29.97 1.87
N GLN A 51 16.39 29.25 1.13
CA GLN A 51 16.64 27.84 0.79
C GLN A 51 17.91 27.69 -0.04
N LEU A 52 18.13 28.58 -1.01
CA LEU A 52 19.34 28.56 -1.84
C LEU A 52 20.59 28.93 -1.02
N LEU A 53 20.46 29.90 -0.09
CA LEU A 53 21.52 30.29 0.85
C LEU A 53 21.97 29.09 1.68
N ARG A 54 21.04 28.40 2.35
CA ARG A 54 21.31 27.21 3.16
C ARG A 54 22.03 26.12 2.37
N ARG A 55 21.61 25.86 1.13
CA ARG A 55 22.29 24.89 0.24
C ARG A 55 23.72 25.33 -0.09
N ALA A 56 23.94 26.61 -0.37
CA ALA A 56 25.27 27.15 -0.64
C ALA A 56 26.19 27.06 0.59
N GLU A 57 25.68 27.37 1.79
CA GLU A 57 26.39 27.27 3.06
C GLU A 57 26.80 25.82 3.38
N VAL A 58 25.86 24.87 3.26
CA VAL A 58 26.14 23.45 3.43
C VAL A 58 27.20 22.96 2.43
N THR A 59 27.12 23.40 1.17
CA THR A 59 28.07 22.98 0.12
C THR A 59 29.47 23.56 0.36
N LYS A 60 29.56 24.84 0.76
CA LYS A 60 30.81 25.49 1.17
C LYS A 60 31.41 24.82 2.40
N GLY A 61 30.60 24.51 3.41
CA GLY A 61 31.01 23.84 4.64
C GLY A 61 31.54 22.41 4.41
N LYS A 62 30.93 21.64 3.50
CA LYS A 62 31.42 20.31 3.08
C LYS A 62 32.75 20.37 2.32
N SER A 63 32.98 21.45 1.58
CA SER A 63 34.19 21.65 0.75
C SER A 63 35.37 22.21 1.56
N ALA A 64 35.11 22.84 2.70
CA ALA A 64 36.14 23.32 3.61
C ALA A 64 36.76 22.14 4.40
N LYS A 65 38.08 21.95 4.30
CA LYS A 65 38.81 20.99 5.15
C LYS A 65 38.50 21.29 6.62
N LYS A 66 38.05 20.28 7.38
CA LYS A 66 37.74 20.38 8.82
C LYS A 66 38.89 21.05 9.57
N SER A 67 38.77 22.36 9.81
CA SER A 67 39.72 23.13 10.61
C SER A 67 39.38 22.87 12.08
N PHE A 68 40.26 22.15 12.77
CA PHE A 68 40.08 21.74 14.17
C PHE A 68 40.23 22.88 15.19
N PHE A 69 40.34 24.14 14.74
CA PHE A 69 40.64 25.31 15.60
C PHE A 69 39.54 26.37 15.68
N ASN A 70 38.37 26.16 15.07
CA ASN A 70 37.28 27.14 15.18
C ASN A 70 36.45 26.87 16.45
N ILE A 71 36.59 27.75 17.45
CA ILE A 71 35.68 27.81 18.60
C ILE A 71 34.32 28.27 18.07
N SER A 72 33.27 27.45 18.28
CA SER A 72 31.91 27.78 17.88
C SER A 72 31.43 29.04 18.61
N THR A 73 31.10 30.09 17.84
CA THR A 73 30.44 31.30 18.34
C THR A 73 28.91 31.16 18.37
N ALA A 74 28.37 30.02 17.92
CA ALA A 74 26.93 29.77 17.82
C ALA A 74 26.20 29.95 19.16
N PRO A 75 26.70 29.48 20.33
CA PRO A 75 26.02 29.69 21.61
C PRO A 75 25.82 31.17 21.96
N ILE A 76 26.82 32.02 21.67
CA ILE A 76 26.75 33.47 21.91
C ILE A 76 25.76 34.11 20.94
N GLY A 77 25.81 33.73 19.66
CA GLY A 77 24.89 34.24 18.64
C GLY A 77 23.43 33.88 18.94
N VAL A 78 23.17 32.61 19.26
CA VAL A 78 21.85 32.11 19.67
C VAL A 78 21.33 32.85 20.90
N MET A 79 22.16 33.04 21.94
CA MET A 79 21.76 33.75 23.15
C MET A 79 21.36 35.20 22.85
N LYS A 80 22.14 35.89 22.01
CA LYS A 80 21.83 37.27 21.58
C LYS A 80 20.53 37.31 20.77
N ALA A 81 20.36 36.41 19.81
CA ALA A 81 19.14 36.31 19.00
C ALA A 81 17.91 35.99 19.86
N GLN A 82 18.04 35.14 20.88
CA GLN A 82 16.94 34.79 21.78
C GLN A 82 16.47 35.98 22.61
N ARG A 83 17.41 36.85 23.01
CA ARG A 83 17.07 38.11 23.68
C ARG A 83 16.39 39.09 22.71
N GLU A 84 16.93 39.22 21.50
CA GLU A 84 16.41 40.15 20.50
C GLU A 84 15.01 39.74 20.01
N MET A 85 14.71 38.44 19.94
CA MET A 85 13.40 37.90 19.54
C MET A 85 12.24 38.49 20.33
N LYS A 86 12.45 38.91 21.58
CA LYS A 86 11.43 39.55 22.41
C LYS A 86 11.12 40.99 22.00
N THR A 87 12.07 41.67 21.37
CA THR A 87 11.99 43.09 20.99
C THR A 87 11.71 43.23 19.50
N ASP A 88 12.46 42.48 18.68
CA ASP A 88 12.40 42.49 17.23
C ASP A 88 12.60 41.05 16.68
N PRO A 89 11.50 40.31 16.46
CA PRO A 89 11.54 38.97 15.88
C PRO A 89 12.20 38.92 14.50
N LYS A 90 12.08 39.99 13.69
CA LYS A 90 12.65 40.03 12.33
C LYS A 90 14.16 40.14 12.37
N ARG A 91 14.66 40.99 13.26
CA ARG A 91 16.10 41.10 13.52
C ARG A 91 16.68 39.82 14.11
N ALA A 92 15.93 39.13 14.97
CA ALA A 92 16.35 37.82 15.49
C ALA A 92 16.51 36.78 14.37
N VAL A 93 15.64 36.78 13.35
CA VAL A 93 15.80 35.94 12.14
C VAL A 93 17.12 36.24 11.43
N GLU A 94 17.44 37.52 11.17
CA GLU A 94 18.71 37.92 10.54
C GLU A 94 19.93 37.44 11.35
N MET A 95 19.93 37.67 12.67
CA MET A 95 21.02 37.25 13.56
C MET A 95 21.21 35.73 13.59
N LEU A 96 20.15 34.95 13.35
CA LEU A 96 20.22 33.50 13.29
C LEU A 96 20.77 33.01 11.95
N GLU A 97 20.53 33.72 10.85
CA GLU A 97 21.19 33.41 9.58
C GLU A 97 22.71 33.54 9.69
N ASP A 98 23.21 34.55 10.41
CA ASP A 98 24.66 34.70 10.66
C ASP A 98 25.25 33.49 11.43
N VAL A 99 24.50 32.95 12.39
CA VAL A 99 24.92 31.73 13.13
C VAL A 99 24.92 30.52 12.21
N LEU A 100 23.87 30.38 11.41
CA LEU A 100 23.65 29.22 10.57
C LEU A 100 24.51 29.23 9.30
N GLU A 101 25.12 30.36 8.91
CA GLU A 101 26.13 30.41 7.84
C GLU A 101 27.29 29.42 8.13
N MET A 102 27.75 29.41 9.38
CA MET A 102 28.86 28.57 9.81
C MET A 102 28.40 27.18 10.28
N GLU A 103 27.21 27.08 10.88
CA GLU A 103 26.65 25.84 11.39
C GLU A 103 25.21 25.61 10.89
N PRO A 104 25.03 25.20 9.62
CA PRO A 104 23.70 25.14 8.97
C PRO A 104 22.68 24.25 9.66
N TYR A 105 23.14 23.19 10.32
CA TYR A 105 22.29 22.23 11.03
C TYR A 105 22.31 22.41 12.55
N ASN A 106 22.80 23.54 13.07
CA ASN A 106 22.80 23.80 14.50
C ASN A 106 21.35 23.73 15.02
N ARG A 107 21.09 22.76 15.90
CA ARG A 107 19.75 22.43 16.40
C ARG A 107 19.10 23.60 17.11
N GLN A 108 19.84 24.25 18.01
CA GLN A 108 19.28 25.34 18.81
C GLN A 108 18.99 26.57 17.95
N ALA A 109 19.88 26.88 17.00
CA ALA A 109 19.69 28.00 16.09
C ALA A 109 18.49 27.78 15.15
N ASN A 110 18.30 26.59 14.59
CA ASN A 110 17.14 26.29 13.73
C ASN A 110 15.82 26.26 14.52
N LEU A 111 15.80 25.75 15.75
CA LEU A 111 14.58 25.81 16.59
C LEU A 111 14.22 27.26 16.94
N LEU A 112 15.21 28.07 17.29
CA LEU A 112 15.00 29.48 17.57
C LEU A 112 14.64 30.28 16.30
N LEU A 113 15.15 29.87 15.13
CA LEU A 113 14.76 30.45 13.84
C LEU A 113 13.30 30.17 13.55
N LYS A 114 12.81 28.96 13.84
CA LYS A 114 11.39 28.64 13.78
C LYS A 114 10.56 29.56 14.67
N GLU A 115 10.95 29.72 15.94
CA GLU A 115 10.22 30.57 16.89
C GLU A 115 10.22 32.05 16.45
N ALA A 116 11.37 32.58 16.06
CA ALA A 116 11.52 33.96 15.60
C ALA A 116 10.74 34.21 14.32
N ALA A 117 10.76 33.28 13.37
CA ALA A 117 10.01 33.37 12.11
C ALA A 117 8.49 33.34 12.34
N VAL A 118 8.00 32.47 13.22
CA VAL A 118 6.58 32.43 13.59
C VAL A 118 6.18 33.75 14.28
N ALA A 119 6.99 34.25 15.21
CA ALA A 119 6.76 35.54 15.87
C ALA A 119 6.82 36.74 14.92
N ALA A 120 7.63 36.65 13.86
CA ALA A 120 7.71 37.65 12.79
C ALA A 120 6.55 37.57 11.79
N GLY A 121 5.69 36.55 11.87
CA GLY A 121 4.58 36.32 10.95
C GLY A 121 4.98 35.67 9.61
N TRP A 122 6.09 34.92 9.61
CA TRP A 122 6.64 34.15 8.48
C TRP A 122 6.75 32.64 8.80
N PRO A 123 5.64 31.96 9.14
CA PRO A 123 5.64 30.57 9.59
C PRO A 123 6.24 29.57 8.59
N GLU A 124 6.23 29.85 7.29
CA GLU A 124 6.85 29.01 6.25
C GLU A 124 8.39 28.99 6.36
N ILE A 125 9.01 30.06 6.85
CA ILE A 125 10.45 30.06 7.20
C ILE A 125 10.69 29.13 8.39
N GLY A 126 9.76 29.06 9.35
CA GLY A 126 9.83 28.12 10.45
C GLY A 126 9.71 26.66 10.01
N VAL A 127 8.85 26.37 9.03
CA VAL A 127 8.77 25.05 8.38
C VAL A 127 10.12 24.68 7.75
N PHE A 128 10.73 25.63 7.05
CA PHE A 128 12.05 25.45 6.45
C PHE A 128 13.16 25.17 7.48
N ALA A 129 13.17 25.88 8.62
CA ALA A 129 14.14 25.66 9.68
C ALA A 129 14.02 24.24 10.29
N LEU A 130 12.80 23.75 10.50
CA LEU A 130 12.56 22.39 10.99
C LEU A 130 12.93 21.33 9.94
N ARG A 131 12.59 21.55 8.66
CA ARG A 131 13.00 20.65 7.57
C ARG A 131 14.52 20.57 7.42
N SER A 132 15.24 21.67 7.63
CA SER A 132 16.71 21.69 7.63
C SER A 132 17.31 20.72 8.65
N LEU A 133 16.72 20.62 9.86
CA LEU A 133 17.15 19.65 10.87
C LEU A 133 16.87 18.20 10.47
N LEU A 134 15.76 17.96 9.75
CA LEU A 134 15.39 16.64 9.26
C LEU A 134 16.25 16.19 8.06
N GLU A 135 16.98 17.08 7.39
CA GLU A 135 17.94 16.68 6.35
C GLU A 135 19.12 15.88 6.95
N GLU A 136 19.58 16.22 8.16
CA GLU A 136 20.64 15.50 8.87
C GLU A 136 20.08 14.31 9.66
N HIS A 137 18.91 14.49 10.28
CA HIS A 137 18.26 13.48 11.11
C HIS A 137 16.80 13.25 10.70
N PRO A 138 16.54 12.50 9.61
CA PRO A 138 15.19 12.34 9.03
C PRO A 138 14.15 11.68 9.95
N ARG A 139 14.60 11.04 11.03
CA ARG A 139 13.78 10.29 11.98
C ARG A 139 13.72 10.93 13.37
N ASP A 140 14.14 12.19 13.53
CA ASP A 140 14.00 12.89 14.81
C ASP A 140 12.51 13.16 15.11
N VAL A 141 11.91 12.26 15.88
CA VAL A 141 10.50 12.30 16.28
C VAL A 141 10.13 13.62 16.96
N LYS A 142 11.03 14.24 17.73
CA LYS A 142 10.73 15.51 18.40
C LYS A 142 10.59 16.64 17.39
N VAL A 143 11.48 16.71 16.40
CA VAL A 143 11.42 17.71 15.33
C VAL A 143 10.21 17.46 14.42
N LEU A 144 9.87 16.20 14.14
CA LEU A 144 8.66 15.86 13.39
C LEU A 144 7.38 16.30 14.13
N HIS A 145 7.29 16.15 15.45
CA HIS A 145 6.14 16.68 16.22
C HIS A 145 6.03 18.21 16.13
N GLU A 146 7.15 18.93 16.25
CA GLU A 146 7.19 20.38 16.07
C GLU A 146 6.76 20.80 14.65
N LEU A 147 7.16 20.03 13.63
CA LEU A 147 6.81 20.29 12.24
C LEU A 147 5.32 20.04 11.97
N GLY A 148 4.77 18.94 12.48
CA GLY A 148 3.34 18.64 12.40
C GLY A 148 2.50 19.72 13.08
N GLY A 149 2.91 20.16 14.28
CA GLY A 149 2.25 21.26 14.98
C GLY A 149 2.30 22.59 14.23
N LEU A 150 3.38 22.87 13.50
CA LEU A 150 3.48 24.08 12.68
C LEU A 150 2.60 24.00 11.42
N TYR A 151 2.54 22.85 10.74
CA TYR A 151 1.59 22.64 9.64
C TYR A 151 0.13 22.76 10.08
N HIS A 152 -0.17 22.28 11.28
CA HIS A 152 -1.48 22.46 11.90
C HIS A 152 -1.85 23.95 12.03
N GLN A 153 -0.94 24.78 12.56
CA GLN A 153 -1.13 26.22 12.71
C GLN A 153 -1.30 26.94 11.37
N LEU A 154 -0.60 26.47 10.34
CA LEU A 154 -0.72 26.96 8.96
C LEU A 154 -2.01 26.53 8.27
N GLY A 155 -2.78 25.61 8.85
CA GLY A 155 -3.93 24.98 8.20
C GLY A 155 -3.53 24.09 7.01
N ASP A 156 -2.25 23.73 6.90
CA ASP A 156 -1.71 22.84 5.87
C ASP A 156 -1.85 21.38 6.32
N TYR A 157 -3.11 20.94 6.34
CA TYR A 157 -3.45 19.63 6.87
C TYR A 157 -2.93 18.47 6.02
N GLU A 158 -2.64 18.69 4.74
CA GLU A 158 -2.05 17.66 3.87
C GLU A 158 -0.63 17.33 4.33
N ASN A 159 0.23 18.35 4.48
CA ASN A 159 1.58 18.15 5.01
C ASN A 159 1.58 17.72 6.50
N GLU A 160 0.60 18.16 7.29
CA GLU A 160 0.42 17.70 8.69
C GLU A 160 0.26 16.17 8.76
N VAL A 161 -0.60 15.59 7.89
CA VAL A 161 -0.84 14.15 7.82
C VAL A 161 0.42 13.39 7.45
N GLU A 162 1.15 13.86 6.44
CA GLU A 162 2.41 13.21 6.00
C GLU A 162 3.42 13.11 7.13
N VAL A 163 3.60 14.18 7.89
CA VAL A 163 4.55 14.22 9.02
C VAL A 163 4.16 13.23 10.11
N TYR A 164 2.89 13.16 10.50
CA TYR A 164 2.45 12.19 11.51
C TYR A 164 2.53 10.74 11.01
N ASN A 165 2.34 10.49 9.71
CA ASN A 165 2.58 9.18 9.11
C ASN A 165 4.08 8.79 9.16
N GLN A 166 5.00 9.75 8.98
CA GLN A 166 6.43 9.48 9.15
C GLN A 166 6.79 9.11 10.59
N ILE A 167 6.16 9.77 11.58
CA ILE A 167 6.35 9.42 12.99
C ILE A 167 5.83 8.01 13.28
N THR A 168 4.62 7.67 12.85
CA THR A 168 4.03 6.34 13.11
C THR A 168 4.73 5.21 12.37
N ALA A 169 5.31 5.47 11.20
CA ALA A 169 6.17 4.52 10.50
C ALA A 169 7.48 4.23 11.26
N THR A 170 7.99 5.21 12.00
CA THR A 170 9.25 5.08 12.76
C THR A 170 9.02 4.59 14.19
N ASN A 171 7.95 5.05 14.83
CA ASN A 171 7.54 4.69 16.18
C ASN A 171 6.01 4.41 16.20
N PRO A 172 5.59 3.17 15.91
CA PRO A 172 4.17 2.79 15.87
C PRO A 172 3.44 2.94 17.21
N LEU A 173 4.17 3.07 18.33
CA LEU A 173 3.61 3.20 19.68
C LEU A 173 3.44 4.66 20.13
N ASP A 174 3.75 5.63 19.28
CA ASP A 174 3.51 7.04 19.58
C ASP A 174 2.01 7.35 19.52
N ALA A 175 1.35 7.22 20.67
CA ALA A 175 -0.08 7.47 20.83
C ALA A 175 -0.47 8.92 20.47
N GLN A 176 0.43 9.89 20.69
CA GLN A 176 0.20 11.28 20.35
C GLN A 176 0.19 11.47 18.83
N ALA A 177 1.16 10.91 18.12
CA ALA A 177 1.23 10.98 16.66
C ALA A 177 0.06 10.25 15.99
N LEU A 178 -0.36 9.09 16.52
CA LEU A 178 -1.54 8.36 16.02
C LEU A 178 -2.82 9.19 16.15
N ARG A 179 -3.02 9.86 17.29
CA ARG A 179 -4.19 10.71 17.50
C ARG A 179 -4.15 11.93 16.60
N LEU A 180 -3.04 12.68 16.62
CA LEU A 180 -2.88 13.90 15.83
C LEU A 180 -2.95 13.64 14.33
N GLY A 181 -2.39 12.52 13.84
CA GLY A 181 -2.49 12.12 12.44
C GLY A 181 -3.92 11.83 11.99
N LYS A 182 -4.74 11.17 12.84
CA LYS A 182 -6.18 10.97 12.55
C LYS A 182 -6.94 12.29 12.54
N ASP A 183 -6.68 13.16 13.50
CA ASP A 183 -7.31 14.48 13.58
C ASP A 183 -6.92 15.35 12.36
N ALA A 184 -5.66 15.27 11.93
CA ALA A 184 -5.14 15.95 10.74
C ALA A 184 -5.80 15.43 9.45
N LEU A 185 -5.98 14.11 9.33
CA LEU A 185 -6.64 13.49 8.17
C LEU A 185 -8.10 13.93 8.06
N ALA A 186 -8.81 14.02 9.18
CA ALA A 186 -10.17 14.52 9.23
C ALA A 186 -10.22 15.98 8.73
N ARG A 187 -9.33 16.85 9.22
CA ARG A 187 -9.25 18.26 8.79
C ARG A 187 -8.85 18.41 7.31
N ALA A 188 -7.88 17.65 6.83
CA ALA A 188 -7.48 17.65 5.42
C ALA A 188 -8.65 17.26 4.52
N SER A 189 -9.42 16.25 4.94
CA SER A 189 -10.62 15.80 4.23
C SER A 189 -11.75 16.86 4.26
N MET A 190 -11.91 17.59 5.36
CA MET A 190 -12.87 18.69 5.49
C MET A 190 -12.48 19.90 4.63
N LYS A 191 -11.20 20.27 4.61
CA LYS A 191 -10.66 21.38 3.81
C LYS A 191 -10.74 21.08 2.31
N ARG A 192 -10.32 19.88 1.89
CA ARG A 192 -10.43 19.43 0.49
C ARG A 192 -11.88 19.30 0.03
N GLY A 193 -12.81 19.00 0.94
CA GLY A 193 -14.24 18.95 0.68
C GLY A 193 -14.97 20.30 0.73
N GLY A 194 -14.29 21.42 0.96
CA GLY A 194 -14.90 22.77 0.91
C GLY A 194 -15.78 23.17 2.11
N TRP A 195 -15.63 22.55 3.28
CA TRP A 195 -16.56 22.74 4.41
C TRP A 195 -16.31 24.00 5.27
N THR A 196 -15.31 24.82 4.95
CA THR A 196 -14.80 25.84 5.89
C THR A 196 -14.94 27.31 5.49
N GLU A 197 -15.50 27.64 4.32
CA GLU A 197 -15.82 29.04 3.98
C GLU A 197 -17.22 29.14 3.39
N ALA A 198 -18.21 29.21 4.29
CA ALA A 198 -19.58 29.56 3.96
C ALA A 198 -19.92 30.90 4.63
N GLU A 199 -19.57 32.02 4.00
CA GLU A 199 -20.33 33.25 4.16
C GLU A 199 -21.28 33.38 2.96
N SER A 200 -22.57 33.18 3.25
CA SER A 200 -23.72 33.30 2.35
C SER A 200 -23.89 32.21 1.27
N TYR A 201 -24.68 31.21 1.65
CA TYR A 201 -25.27 30.14 0.82
C TYR A 201 -26.15 30.61 -0.37
N ARG A 202 -26.20 31.91 -0.70
CA ARG A 202 -27.17 32.48 -1.65
C ARG A 202 -26.59 33.01 -2.96
N ASP A 203 -25.30 33.33 -3.04
CA ASP A 203 -24.75 34.05 -4.21
C ASP A 203 -24.02 33.18 -5.23
N LEU A 204 -23.79 31.90 -4.96
CA LEU A 204 -23.10 30.97 -5.87
C LEU A 204 -24.05 30.04 -6.66
N ILE A 205 -25.35 30.37 -6.70
CA ILE A 205 -26.32 29.66 -7.55
C ILE A 205 -26.18 30.20 -8.98
N LYS A 206 -25.15 29.75 -9.70
CA LYS A 206 -25.20 29.80 -11.17
C LYS A 206 -24.47 28.70 -11.94
N ASP A 207 -23.82 27.75 -11.27
CA ASP A 207 -23.34 26.51 -11.91
C ASP A 207 -23.57 25.30 -10.99
N LYS A 208 -24.84 25.08 -10.63
CA LYS A 208 -25.23 24.01 -9.70
C LYS A 208 -25.13 22.61 -10.29
N ASP A 209 -25.18 22.40 -11.60
CA ASP A 209 -25.38 21.05 -12.13
C ASP A 209 -24.07 20.28 -12.37
N GLU A 210 -22.98 20.96 -12.67
CA GLU A 210 -21.71 20.30 -13.03
C GLU A 210 -20.86 19.93 -11.80
N ALA A 211 -20.90 20.77 -10.75
CA ALA A 211 -20.14 20.55 -9.51
C ALA A 211 -20.81 19.55 -8.55
N ILE A 212 -22.15 19.51 -8.49
CA ILE A 212 -22.89 18.54 -7.66
C ILE A 212 -22.67 17.10 -8.15
N SER A 213 -22.57 16.89 -9.47
CA SER A 213 -22.27 15.57 -10.04
C SER A 213 -20.89 15.08 -9.56
N LEU A 214 -19.86 15.93 -9.61
CA LEU A 214 -18.49 15.57 -9.20
C LEU A 214 -18.33 15.39 -7.68
N GLU A 215 -19.10 16.14 -6.88
CA GLU A 215 -19.06 16.03 -5.41
C GLU A 215 -19.77 14.75 -4.90
N GLN A 216 -20.90 14.36 -5.51
CA GLN A 216 -21.58 13.10 -5.22
C GLN A 216 -20.74 11.86 -5.60
N GLN A 217 -19.80 11.98 -6.54
CA GLN A 217 -18.95 10.88 -7.03
C GLN A 217 -17.91 10.39 -6.01
N SER A 218 -17.53 11.21 -5.02
CA SER A 218 -16.40 10.87 -4.14
C SER A 218 -16.78 10.50 -2.70
N ARG A 219 -17.95 10.89 -2.20
CA ARG A 219 -18.17 10.98 -0.74
C ARG A 219 -19.34 10.20 -0.13
N ILE A 220 -20.20 9.57 -0.92
CA ILE A 220 -21.37 8.88 -0.37
C ILE A 220 -21.12 7.38 -0.44
N ARG A 221 -21.37 6.68 0.67
CA ARG A 221 -21.69 5.24 0.63
C ARG A 221 -22.93 5.14 -0.24
N LEU A 222 -22.71 4.98 -1.56
CA LEU A 222 -23.71 5.25 -2.57
C LEU A 222 -24.97 4.44 -2.26
N THR A 223 -26.09 5.12 -2.09
CA THR A 223 -27.40 4.47 -2.24
C THR A 223 -27.50 3.97 -3.68
N GLY A 224 -28.17 2.84 -3.93
CA GLY A 224 -28.24 2.24 -5.28
C GLY A 224 -28.67 3.23 -6.36
N GLU A 225 -29.62 4.11 -6.04
CA GLU A 225 -30.11 5.18 -6.92
C GLU A 225 -29.05 6.22 -7.31
N ALA A 226 -28.13 6.56 -6.41
CA ALA A 226 -27.04 7.50 -6.70
C ALA A 226 -25.99 6.89 -7.63
N ILE A 227 -25.74 5.57 -7.56
CA ILE A 227 -24.87 4.88 -8.52
C ILE A 227 -25.52 4.86 -9.89
N ASP A 228 -26.82 4.59 -9.96
CA ASP A 228 -27.58 4.54 -11.22
C ASP A 228 -27.55 5.87 -11.97
N GLN A 229 -27.73 6.99 -11.25
CA GLN A 229 -27.61 8.31 -11.85
C GLN A 229 -26.20 8.56 -12.40
N GLN A 230 -25.15 8.19 -11.65
CA GLN A 230 -23.76 8.36 -12.10
C GLN A 230 -23.43 7.49 -13.31
N ILE A 231 -24.01 6.29 -13.40
CA ILE A 231 -23.88 5.43 -14.57
C ILE A 231 -24.54 6.10 -15.78
N ALA A 232 -25.75 6.64 -15.63
CA ALA A 232 -26.46 7.31 -16.72
C ALA A 232 -25.69 8.54 -17.24
N GLU A 233 -25.16 9.38 -16.34
CA GLU A 233 -24.35 10.54 -16.70
C GLU A 233 -23.04 10.14 -17.40
N ALA A 234 -22.32 9.16 -16.85
CA ALA A 234 -21.08 8.67 -17.46
C ALA A 234 -21.34 8.03 -18.84
N TYR A 235 -22.49 7.36 -19.01
CA TYR A 235 -22.89 6.77 -20.28
C TYR A 235 -23.24 7.82 -21.32
N ALA A 236 -23.93 8.90 -20.94
CA ALA A 236 -24.22 10.02 -21.84
C ALA A 236 -22.92 10.71 -22.32
N ARG A 237 -21.92 10.87 -21.44
CA ARG A 237 -20.60 11.39 -21.81
C ARG A 237 -19.85 10.44 -22.74
N HIS A 238 -19.89 9.14 -22.46
CA HIS A 238 -19.32 8.13 -23.35
C HIS A 238 -19.97 8.14 -24.74
N GLN A 239 -21.29 8.37 -24.86
CA GLN A 239 -21.94 8.51 -26.17
C GLN A 239 -21.44 9.73 -26.96
N ALA A 240 -21.11 10.83 -26.27
CA ALA A 240 -20.52 12.01 -26.89
C ALA A 240 -19.05 11.79 -27.29
N GLU A 241 -18.31 10.99 -26.50
CA GLU A 241 -16.88 10.69 -26.72
C GLU A 241 -16.60 9.17 -26.63
N PRO A 242 -16.92 8.38 -27.68
CA PRO A 242 -16.87 6.91 -27.61
C PRO A 242 -15.47 6.31 -27.48
N GLU A 243 -14.44 7.02 -27.94
CA GLU A 243 -13.04 6.57 -27.88
C GLU A 243 -12.34 6.96 -26.56
N SER A 244 -13.04 7.63 -25.65
CA SER A 244 -12.48 8.02 -24.35
C SER A 244 -12.32 6.81 -23.43
N LEU A 245 -11.06 6.45 -23.16
CA LEU A 245 -10.70 5.40 -22.22
C LEU A 245 -11.21 5.69 -20.79
N ASP A 246 -11.16 6.96 -20.37
CA ASP A 246 -11.53 7.38 -19.01
C ASP A 246 -13.01 7.10 -18.73
N PHE A 247 -13.91 7.43 -19.66
CA PHE A 247 -15.34 7.18 -19.48
C PHE A 247 -15.66 5.68 -19.46
N ALA A 248 -14.98 4.87 -20.28
CA ALA A 248 -15.15 3.42 -20.25
C ALA A 248 -14.68 2.79 -18.92
N GLN A 249 -13.51 3.21 -18.41
CA GLN A 249 -13.00 2.77 -17.11
C GLN A 249 -13.91 3.20 -15.96
N ARG A 250 -14.42 4.44 -16.03
CA ARG A 250 -15.36 4.98 -15.04
C ARG A 250 -16.69 4.22 -15.02
N LEU A 251 -17.24 3.88 -16.18
CA LEU A 251 -18.43 3.03 -16.29
C LEU A 251 -18.15 1.63 -15.71
N GLY A 252 -16.98 1.05 -15.97
CA GLY A 252 -16.55 -0.20 -15.33
C GLY A 252 -16.51 -0.11 -13.80
N ALA A 253 -15.90 0.94 -13.26
CA ALA A 253 -15.78 1.16 -11.82
C ALA A 253 -17.13 1.41 -11.12
N LEU A 254 -18.05 2.16 -11.76
CA LEU A 254 -19.38 2.40 -11.22
C LEU A 254 -20.24 1.13 -11.19
N ASN A 255 -20.19 0.32 -12.25
CA ASN A 255 -20.89 -0.96 -12.29
C ASN A 255 -20.30 -1.97 -11.29
N GLU A 256 -18.97 -1.95 -11.08
CA GLU A 256 -18.33 -2.76 -10.03
C GLU A 256 -18.80 -2.34 -8.63
N LYS A 257 -18.92 -1.03 -8.35
CA LYS A 257 -19.48 -0.52 -7.09
C LYS A 257 -20.96 -0.88 -6.90
N LYS A 258 -21.71 -0.98 -8.00
CA LYS A 258 -23.09 -1.47 -8.01
C LYS A 258 -23.19 -2.99 -7.80
N GLU A 259 -22.05 -3.70 -7.84
CA GLU A 259 -21.97 -5.16 -7.88
C GLU A 259 -22.62 -5.79 -9.14
N ASP A 260 -22.84 -5.00 -10.19
CA ASP A 260 -23.16 -5.48 -11.53
C ASP A 260 -21.85 -5.84 -12.25
N PHE A 261 -21.28 -6.96 -11.83
CA PHE A 261 -19.98 -7.42 -12.32
C PHE A 261 -20.00 -7.74 -13.81
N GLU A 262 -21.12 -8.19 -14.37
CA GLU A 262 -21.25 -8.45 -15.80
C GLU A 262 -21.14 -7.16 -16.62
N ALA A 263 -21.84 -6.10 -16.21
CA ALA A 263 -21.72 -4.79 -16.84
C ALA A 263 -20.31 -4.21 -16.66
N ALA A 264 -19.72 -4.36 -15.48
CA ALA A 264 -18.35 -3.93 -15.22
C ALA A 264 -17.35 -4.60 -16.16
N ILE A 265 -17.45 -5.93 -16.33
CA ILE A 265 -16.59 -6.69 -17.24
C ILE A 265 -16.71 -6.16 -18.67
N ARG A 266 -17.93 -5.93 -19.18
CA ARG A 266 -18.13 -5.40 -20.54
C ARG A 266 -17.47 -4.04 -20.74
N TRP A 267 -17.57 -3.14 -19.76
CA TRP A 267 -16.95 -1.81 -19.83
C TRP A 267 -15.43 -1.87 -19.75
N TYR A 268 -14.88 -2.69 -18.86
CA TYR A 268 -13.43 -2.89 -18.80
C TYR A 268 -12.89 -3.60 -20.05
N GLN A 269 -13.63 -4.52 -20.65
CA GLN A 269 -13.30 -5.13 -21.94
C GLN A 269 -13.26 -4.08 -23.05
N TYR A 270 -14.29 -3.23 -23.13
CA TYR A 270 -14.30 -2.12 -24.08
C TYR A 270 -13.10 -1.18 -23.90
N ALA A 271 -12.77 -0.83 -22.65
CA ALA A 271 -11.57 -0.05 -22.32
C ALA A 271 -10.26 -0.76 -22.74
N ALA A 272 -10.17 -2.08 -22.56
CA ALA A 272 -9.03 -2.87 -22.99
C ALA A 272 -8.92 -2.93 -24.53
N ASP A 273 -10.04 -3.04 -25.24
CA ASP A 273 -10.06 -3.08 -26.71
C ASP A 273 -9.60 -1.75 -27.33
N LEU A 274 -9.98 -0.61 -26.72
CA LEU A 274 -9.47 0.72 -27.11
C LEU A 274 -7.94 0.82 -27.00
N THR A 275 -7.34 0.13 -26.03
CA THR A 275 -5.87 0.05 -25.86
C THR A 275 -5.24 -1.14 -26.59
N LYS A 276 -6.00 -1.86 -27.42
CA LYS A 276 -5.58 -3.09 -28.12
C LYS A 276 -5.01 -4.16 -27.19
N GLY A 277 -5.49 -4.21 -25.94
CA GLY A 277 -5.05 -5.16 -24.92
C GLY A 277 -3.64 -4.90 -24.35
N LEU A 278 -3.05 -3.73 -24.58
CA LEU A 278 -1.74 -3.37 -24.01
C LEU A 278 -1.83 -3.08 -22.50
N ASP A 279 -3.00 -2.67 -22.01
CA ASP A 279 -3.22 -2.43 -20.59
C ASP A 279 -3.44 -3.74 -19.82
N THR A 280 -2.33 -4.31 -19.33
CA THR A 280 -2.34 -5.50 -18.48
C THR A 280 -3.10 -5.31 -17.16
N GLY A 281 -3.26 -4.08 -16.68
CA GLY A 281 -4.04 -3.76 -15.49
C GLY A 281 -5.53 -3.98 -15.71
N LEU A 282 -6.06 -3.56 -16.86
CA LEU A 282 -7.44 -3.80 -17.25
C LEU A 282 -7.74 -5.28 -17.48
N LEU A 283 -6.83 -6.01 -18.14
CA LEU A 283 -6.99 -7.46 -18.34
C LEU A 283 -7.05 -8.22 -17.02
N ARG A 284 -6.18 -7.86 -16.06
CA ARG A 284 -6.22 -8.42 -14.71
C ARG A 284 -7.55 -8.10 -14.00
N LYS A 285 -8.01 -6.85 -14.10
CA LYS A 285 -9.29 -6.43 -13.52
C LYS A 285 -10.47 -7.24 -14.07
N ILE A 286 -10.47 -7.51 -15.37
CA ILE A 286 -11.47 -8.37 -16.02
C ILE A 286 -11.40 -9.80 -15.48
N SER A 287 -10.19 -10.37 -15.35
CA SER A 287 -10.00 -11.71 -14.77
C SER A 287 -10.55 -11.80 -13.35
N ASP A 288 -10.19 -10.84 -12.48
CA ASP A 288 -10.63 -10.77 -11.09
C ASP A 288 -12.17 -10.68 -10.98
N LEU A 289 -12.81 -9.89 -11.84
CA LEU A 289 -14.27 -9.75 -11.85
C LEU A 289 -14.97 -11.01 -12.36
N LYS A 290 -14.41 -11.70 -13.37
CA LYS A 290 -14.94 -12.98 -13.84
C LYS A 290 -14.89 -14.03 -12.73
N ILE A 291 -13.80 -14.08 -11.96
CA ILE A 291 -13.69 -14.97 -10.79
C ILE A 291 -14.78 -14.64 -9.78
N LYS A 292 -14.99 -13.35 -9.45
CA LYS A 292 -16.08 -12.94 -8.53
C LYS A 292 -17.48 -13.33 -9.01
N CYS A 293 -17.79 -13.18 -10.31
CA CYS A 293 -19.06 -13.67 -10.88
C CYS A 293 -19.22 -15.17 -10.64
N LEU A 294 -18.20 -15.95 -11.01
CA LEU A 294 -18.21 -17.40 -10.88
C LEU A 294 -18.33 -17.84 -9.41
N GLU A 295 -17.69 -17.13 -8.48
CA GLU A 295 -17.83 -17.40 -7.04
C GLU A 295 -19.26 -17.16 -6.55
N ARG A 296 -19.93 -16.10 -7.03
CA ARG A 296 -21.33 -15.82 -6.73
C ARG A 296 -22.25 -16.90 -7.29
N GLU A 297 -22.02 -17.33 -8.53
CA GLU A 297 -22.77 -18.41 -9.18
C GLU A 297 -22.58 -19.74 -8.45
N ILE A 298 -21.34 -20.08 -8.11
CA ILE A 298 -20.99 -21.29 -7.35
C ILE A 298 -21.72 -21.29 -6.00
N ALA A 299 -21.67 -20.19 -5.26
CA ALA A 299 -22.35 -20.08 -3.97
C ALA A 299 -23.87 -20.25 -4.10
N ALA A 300 -24.49 -19.60 -5.09
CA ALA A 300 -25.93 -19.73 -5.35
C ALA A 300 -26.33 -21.17 -5.72
N HIS A 301 -25.52 -21.86 -6.53
CA HIS A 301 -25.75 -23.26 -6.85
C HIS A 301 -25.53 -24.20 -5.65
N GLU A 302 -24.50 -23.97 -4.84
CA GLU A 302 -24.25 -24.76 -3.63
C GLU A 302 -25.39 -24.60 -2.60
N GLU A 303 -25.87 -23.36 -2.39
CA GLU A 303 -27.03 -23.08 -1.54
C GLU A 303 -28.27 -23.81 -2.05
N PHE A 304 -28.55 -23.72 -3.37
CA PHE A 304 -29.67 -24.43 -3.98
C PHE A 304 -29.58 -25.94 -3.74
N LEU A 305 -28.42 -26.56 -4.01
CA LEU A 305 -28.23 -28.00 -3.86
C LEU A 305 -28.28 -28.45 -2.39
N SER A 306 -27.91 -27.58 -1.44
CA SER A 306 -28.02 -27.87 -0.01
C SER A 306 -29.48 -27.92 0.49
N ALA A 307 -30.36 -27.15 -0.15
CA ALA A 307 -31.76 -27.01 0.23
C ALA A 307 -32.72 -27.96 -0.52
N HIS A 308 -32.25 -28.64 -1.58
CA HIS A 308 -33.10 -29.46 -2.45
C HIS A 308 -32.65 -30.92 -2.50
N SER A 309 -33.62 -31.81 -2.65
CA SER A 309 -33.37 -33.26 -2.78
C SER A 309 -32.71 -33.60 -4.12
N PRO A 310 -31.81 -34.60 -4.18
CA PRO A 310 -31.26 -35.14 -5.43
C PRO A 310 -32.30 -35.66 -6.42
N THR A 311 -33.53 -35.90 -5.98
CA THR A 311 -34.66 -36.32 -6.82
C THR A 311 -35.38 -35.18 -7.53
N ASP A 312 -35.05 -33.93 -7.22
CA ASP A 312 -35.60 -32.75 -7.91
C ASP A 312 -35.10 -32.70 -9.36
N LYS A 313 -36.00 -32.40 -10.29
CA LYS A 313 -35.69 -32.21 -11.72
C LYS A 313 -34.60 -31.16 -11.95
N LEU A 314 -34.58 -30.10 -11.14
CA LEU A 314 -33.62 -29.01 -11.25
C LEU A 314 -32.27 -29.33 -10.58
N TYR A 315 -32.20 -30.37 -9.74
CA TYR A 315 -30.97 -30.74 -9.04
C TYR A 315 -29.86 -31.14 -10.02
N ALA A 316 -30.19 -31.99 -11.00
CA ALA A 316 -29.24 -32.44 -12.01
C ALA A 316 -28.68 -31.27 -12.85
N GLU A 317 -29.55 -30.36 -13.27
CA GLU A 317 -29.16 -29.18 -14.05
C GLU A 317 -28.26 -28.24 -13.23
N LYS A 318 -28.63 -27.93 -11.99
CA LYS A 318 -27.86 -27.06 -11.09
C LYS A 318 -26.53 -27.68 -10.68
N SER A 319 -26.48 -29.00 -10.51
CA SER A 319 -25.25 -29.74 -10.28
C SER A 319 -24.28 -29.62 -11.46
N GLU A 320 -24.79 -29.66 -12.69
CA GLU A 320 -23.96 -29.49 -13.88
C GLU A 320 -23.49 -28.05 -14.07
N GLN A 321 -24.36 -27.05 -13.84
CA GLN A 321 -23.99 -25.63 -13.83
C GLN A 321 -22.89 -25.34 -12.79
N LEU A 322 -23.00 -25.94 -11.59
CA LEU A 322 -21.96 -25.84 -10.55
C LEU A 322 -20.61 -26.43 -11.02
N ARG A 323 -20.62 -27.60 -11.66
CA ARG A 323 -19.40 -28.21 -12.21
C ARG A 323 -18.78 -27.35 -13.29
N ALA A 324 -19.59 -26.81 -14.20
CA ALA A 324 -19.15 -25.93 -15.26
C ALA A 324 -18.54 -24.63 -14.69
N ALA A 325 -19.20 -23.98 -13.72
CA ALA A 325 -18.70 -22.78 -13.08
C ALA A 325 -17.37 -23.02 -12.33
N LYS A 326 -17.26 -24.12 -11.57
CA LYS A 326 -16.01 -24.53 -10.93
C LYS A 326 -14.88 -24.78 -11.93
N THR A 327 -15.20 -25.42 -13.05
CA THR A 327 -14.24 -25.68 -14.14
C THR A 327 -13.76 -24.38 -14.77
N ASN A 328 -14.67 -23.46 -15.09
CA ASN A 328 -14.34 -22.15 -15.67
C ASN A 328 -13.45 -21.33 -14.73
N ARG A 329 -13.79 -21.29 -13.42
CA ARG A 329 -12.97 -20.58 -12.41
C ARG A 329 -11.56 -21.16 -12.34
N ALA A 330 -11.46 -22.49 -12.32
CA ALA A 330 -10.16 -23.17 -12.29
C ALA A 330 -9.34 -22.88 -13.56
N GLN A 331 -9.96 -22.82 -14.74
CA GLN A 331 -9.28 -22.48 -15.98
C GLN A 331 -8.71 -21.05 -15.97
N ILE A 332 -9.43 -20.08 -15.40
CA ILE A 332 -8.94 -18.70 -15.27
C ILE A 332 -7.69 -18.66 -14.37
N HIS A 333 -7.74 -19.29 -13.19
CA HIS A 333 -6.58 -19.35 -12.30
C HIS A 333 -5.38 -20.04 -12.95
N ILE A 334 -5.60 -21.14 -13.68
CA ILE A 334 -4.55 -21.82 -14.42
C ILE A 334 -3.94 -20.90 -15.49
N ALA A 335 -4.76 -20.20 -16.28
CA ALA A 335 -4.27 -19.31 -17.32
C ALA A 335 -3.41 -18.18 -16.74
N ASP A 336 -3.87 -17.54 -15.67
CA ASP A 336 -3.13 -16.47 -14.98
C ASP A 336 -1.81 -17.00 -14.40
N ALA A 337 -1.81 -18.19 -13.79
CA ALA A 337 -0.59 -18.81 -13.27
C ALA A 337 0.38 -19.21 -14.39
N GLN A 338 -0.12 -19.72 -15.52
CA GLN A 338 0.69 -20.07 -16.69
C GLN A 338 1.35 -18.82 -17.28
N GLU A 339 0.64 -17.71 -17.39
CA GLU A 339 1.21 -16.46 -17.88
C GLU A 339 2.34 -15.96 -16.97
N ARG A 340 2.15 -16.02 -15.64
CA ARG A 340 3.18 -15.63 -14.67
C ARG A 340 4.43 -16.50 -14.80
N VAL A 341 4.27 -17.82 -14.96
CA VAL A 341 5.39 -18.73 -15.21
C VAL A 341 6.05 -18.47 -16.57
N ALA A 342 5.28 -18.15 -17.61
CA ALA A 342 5.82 -17.83 -18.93
C ALA A 342 6.69 -16.56 -18.91
N ARG A 343 6.30 -15.55 -18.11
CA ARG A 343 7.09 -14.32 -17.91
C ARG A 343 8.37 -14.58 -17.13
N ASN A 344 8.34 -15.47 -16.13
CA ASN A 344 9.49 -15.81 -15.28
C ASN A 344 9.68 -17.34 -15.14
N PRO A 345 10.21 -18.04 -16.17
CA PRO A 345 10.23 -19.51 -16.19
C PRO A 345 11.12 -20.19 -15.15
N THR A 346 12.09 -19.47 -14.58
CA THR A 346 13.03 -19.99 -13.58
C THR A 346 12.52 -19.80 -12.15
N ASP A 347 11.43 -19.08 -11.94
CA ASP A 347 10.86 -18.84 -10.62
C ASP A 347 10.13 -20.10 -10.12
N LEU A 348 10.73 -20.75 -9.14
CA LEU A 348 10.22 -21.99 -8.55
C LEU A 348 8.97 -21.76 -7.68
N GLN A 349 8.75 -20.56 -7.16
CA GLN A 349 7.54 -20.20 -6.42
C GLN A 349 6.34 -20.08 -7.39
N LEU A 350 6.54 -19.47 -8.55
CA LEU A 350 5.48 -19.42 -9.57
C LEU A 350 5.11 -20.80 -10.10
N ARG A 351 6.09 -21.72 -10.21
CA ARG A 351 5.82 -23.13 -10.54
C ARG A 351 5.02 -23.85 -9.46
N PHE A 352 5.28 -23.55 -8.18
CA PHE A 352 4.45 -24.06 -7.08
C PHE A 352 2.99 -23.61 -7.25
N GLU A 353 2.76 -22.31 -7.46
CA GLU A 353 1.42 -21.74 -7.61
C GLU A 353 0.68 -22.28 -8.84
N LEU A 354 1.39 -22.52 -9.95
CA LEU A 354 0.82 -23.19 -11.12
C LEU A 354 0.46 -24.66 -10.82
N GLY A 355 1.34 -25.38 -10.13
CA GLY A 355 1.08 -26.76 -9.69
C GLY A 355 -0.12 -26.86 -8.74
N GLU A 356 -0.24 -25.93 -7.81
CA GLU A 356 -1.38 -25.80 -6.89
C GLU A 356 -2.68 -25.49 -7.66
N SER A 357 -2.61 -24.60 -8.66
CA SER A 357 -3.76 -24.30 -9.52
C SER A 357 -4.23 -25.51 -10.32
N PHE A 358 -3.32 -26.31 -10.87
CA PHE A 358 -3.65 -27.58 -11.53
C PHE A 358 -4.23 -28.61 -10.55
N PHE A 359 -3.67 -28.71 -9.34
CA PHE A 359 -4.17 -29.60 -8.30
C PHE A 359 -5.62 -29.27 -7.91
N ASN A 360 -5.91 -28.00 -7.64
CA ASN A 360 -7.25 -27.52 -7.30
C ASN A 360 -8.26 -27.71 -8.44
N ALA A 361 -7.78 -27.75 -9.69
CA ALA A 361 -8.58 -28.06 -10.88
C ALA A 361 -8.81 -29.56 -11.12
N GLY A 362 -8.26 -30.45 -10.28
CA GLY A 362 -8.27 -31.90 -10.51
C GLY A 362 -7.36 -32.36 -11.66
N ARG A 363 -6.53 -31.47 -12.22
CA ARG A 363 -5.60 -31.76 -13.31
C ARG A 363 -4.28 -32.30 -12.75
N PHE A 364 -4.36 -33.42 -12.03
CA PHE A 364 -3.22 -33.98 -11.28
C PHE A 364 -2.02 -34.32 -12.19
N ARG A 365 -2.26 -34.80 -13.41
CA ARG A 365 -1.19 -35.10 -14.37
C ARG A 365 -0.38 -33.87 -14.77
N ASP A 366 -1.03 -32.72 -14.89
CA ASP A 366 -0.38 -31.44 -15.24
C ASP A 366 0.29 -30.79 -14.02
N ALA A 367 -0.25 -31.02 -12.82
CA ALA A 367 0.31 -30.53 -11.57
C ALA A 367 1.68 -31.16 -11.24
N VAL A 368 1.83 -32.47 -11.45
CA VAL A 368 3.04 -33.23 -11.10
C VAL A 368 4.35 -32.60 -11.60
N PRO A 369 4.55 -32.31 -12.91
CA PRO A 369 5.83 -31.76 -13.38
C PRO A 369 6.14 -30.38 -12.79
N GLU A 370 5.12 -29.55 -12.56
CA GLU A 370 5.32 -28.21 -11.98
C GLU A 370 5.67 -28.30 -10.48
N LEU A 371 4.97 -29.16 -9.73
CA LEU A 371 5.27 -29.38 -8.32
C LEU A 371 6.63 -30.09 -8.10
N GLN A 372 7.03 -30.98 -9.02
CA GLN A 372 8.37 -31.60 -8.99
C GLN A 372 9.48 -30.57 -9.10
N ARG A 373 9.32 -29.57 -9.97
CA ARG A 373 10.24 -28.43 -10.07
C ARG A 373 10.17 -27.56 -8.81
N ALA A 374 8.97 -27.24 -8.35
CA ALA A 374 8.73 -26.43 -7.16
C ALA A 374 9.35 -27.00 -5.88
N ARG A 375 9.52 -28.33 -5.77
CA ARG A 375 10.20 -29.00 -4.65
C ARG A 375 11.64 -28.51 -4.40
N GLN A 376 12.28 -27.90 -5.40
CA GLN A 376 13.62 -27.32 -5.28
C GLN A 376 13.61 -25.98 -4.53
N ASN A 377 12.45 -25.33 -4.36
CA ASN A 377 12.31 -24.08 -3.61
C ASN A 377 12.27 -24.38 -2.10
N PRO A 378 13.23 -23.91 -1.28
CA PRO A 378 13.22 -24.15 0.17
C PRO A 378 11.94 -23.70 0.88
N HIS A 379 11.32 -22.60 0.43
CA HIS A 379 10.12 -22.04 1.05
C HIS A 379 8.82 -22.77 0.68
N ALA A 380 8.80 -23.45 -0.47
CA ALA A 380 7.63 -24.18 -0.96
C ALA A 380 7.80 -25.70 -0.93
N ARG A 381 8.99 -26.21 -0.58
CA ARG A 381 9.37 -27.62 -0.67
C ARG A 381 8.35 -28.56 -0.04
N LEU A 382 8.05 -28.37 1.24
CA LEU A 382 7.15 -29.26 1.99
C LEU A 382 5.71 -29.19 1.47
N LYS A 383 5.24 -28.00 1.10
CA LYS A 383 3.92 -27.81 0.48
C LYS A 383 3.85 -28.52 -0.87
N ALA A 384 4.89 -28.38 -1.71
CA ALA A 384 4.99 -29.04 -3.00
C ALA A 384 5.04 -30.57 -2.85
N MET A 385 5.79 -31.09 -1.88
CA MET A 385 5.85 -32.53 -1.58
C MET A 385 4.49 -33.08 -1.11
N ASN A 386 3.79 -32.34 -0.25
CA ASN A 386 2.44 -32.70 0.18
C ASN A 386 1.47 -32.78 -1.01
N LEU A 387 1.42 -31.74 -1.85
CA LEU A 387 0.57 -31.72 -3.03
C LEU A 387 0.96 -32.78 -4.07
N LEU A 388 2.26 -33.08 -4.24
CA LEU A 388 2.73 -34.20 -5.08
C LEU A 388 2.22 -35.54 -4.56
N GLY A 389 2.30 -35.76 -3.25
CA GLY A 389 1.75 -36.95 -2.60
C GLY A 389 0.26 -37.11 -2.88
N CYS A 390 -0.52 -36.04 -2.71
CA CYS A 390 -1.94 -36.02 -3.05
C CYS A 390 -2.18 -36.29 -4.55
N CYS A 391 -1.42 -35.66 -5.45
CA CYS A 391 -1.52 -35.90 -6.90
C CYS A 391 -1.30 -37.37 -7.24
N TYR A 392 -0.24 -37.99 -6.71
CA TYR A 392 0.03 -39.41 -6.94
C TYR A 392 -1.08 -40.30 -6.36
N GLY A 393 -1.62 -39.95 -5.19
CA GLY A 393 -2.73 -40.66 -4.57
C GLY A 393 -4.00 -40.63 -5.41
N GLU A 394 -4.33 -39.49 -6.01
CA GLU A 394 -5.47 -39.33 -6.93
C GLU A 394 -5.24 -40.01 -8.29
N LEU A 395 -3.99 -40.13 -8.72
CA LEU A 395 -3.61 -40.90 -9.91
C LEU A 395 -3.53 -42.42 -9.68
N GLY A 396 -3.81 -42.88 -8.45
CA GLY A 396 -3.71 -44.30 -8.07
C GLY A 396 -2.27 -44.82 -7.91
N MET A 397 -1.28 -43.93 -7.99
CA MET A 397 0.15 -44.26 -7.82
C MET A 397 0.50 -44.28 -6.33
N LEU A 398 -0.15 -45.16 -5.57
CA LEU A 398 -0.11 -45.17 -4.10
C LEU A 398 1.32 -45.33 -3.55
N ASP A 399 2.17 -46.12 -4.20
CA ASP A 399 3.57 -46.32 -3.77
C ASP A 399 4.39 -45.02 -3.84
N LEU A 400 4.20 -44.22 -4.90
CA LEU A 400 4.88 -42.93 -5.04
C LEU A 400 4.31 -41.89 -4.08
N ALA A 401 3.00 -41.91 -3.86
CA ALA A 401 2.33 -41.04 -2.90
C ALA A 401 2.86 -41.26 -1.49
N MET A 402 2.91 -42.52 -1.04
CA MET A 402 3.47 -42.91 0.26
C MET A 402 4.90 -42.44 0.41
N LYS A 403 5.78 -42.82 -0.52
CA LYS A 403 7.19 -42.45 -0.47
C LYS A 403 7.37 -40.94 -0.34
N GLN A 404 6.63 -40.17 -1.14
CA GLN A 404 6.75 -38.71 -1.14
C GLN A 404 6.27 -38.08 0.17
N LEU A 405 5.20 -38.59 0.77
CA LEU A 405 4.64 -38.08 2.02
C LEU A 405 5.44 -38.54 3.25
N GLU A 406 5.99 -39.76 3.23
CA GLU A 406 6.92 -40.26 4.25
C GLU A 406 8.20 -39.41 4.28
N GLU A 407 8.81 -39.15 3.11
CA GLU A 407 9.95 -38.24 2.99
C GLU A 407 9.61 -36.84 3.54
N ALA A 408 8.44 -36.30 3.19
CA ALA A 408 8.01 -34.98 3.66
C ALA A 408 7.79 -34.95 5.19
N SER A 409 7.23 -36.01 5.77
CA SER A 409 6.99 -36.12 7.21
C SER A 409 8.29 -36.20 8.01
N GLN A 410 9.30 -36.88 7.47
CA GLN A 410 10.62 -37.01 8.09
C GLN A 410 11.43 -35.71 8.06
N GLU A 411 11.24 -34.85 7.04
CA GLU A 411 11.90 -33.54 6.97
C GLU A 411 11.39 -32.54 8.02
N ILE A 412 10.16 -32.72 8.53
CA ILE A 412 9.58 -31.84 9.55
C ILE A 412 9.77 -32.46 10.92
N VAL A 413 10.55 -31.81 11.79
CA VAL A 413 10.76 -32.30 13.16
C VAL A 413 9.56 -31.98 14.06
N SER A 414 9.11 -30.72 14.06
CA SER A 414 8.01 -30.24 14.90
C SER A 414 6.64 -30.67 14.38
N MET A 415 5.71 -30.98 15.29
CA MET A 415 4.31 -31.26 14.93
C MET A 415 3.54 -29.95 14.69
N ASP A 416 3.82 -29.29 13.56
CA ASP A 416 3.11 -28.09 13.12
C ASP A 416 1.91 -28.41 12.19
N ALA A 417 1.23 -27.37 11.70
CA ALA A 417 0.10 -27.54 10.79
C ALA A 417 0.46 -28.32 9.51
N MET A 418 1.65 -28.10 8.97
CA MET A 418 2.10 -28.75 7.74
C MET A 418 2.39 -30.23 7.97
N LYS A 419 3.03 -30.59 9.09
CA LYS A 419 3.25 -31.99 9.47
C LYS A 419 1.94 -32.74 9.70
N LYS A 420 0.96 -32.09 10.34
CA LYS A 420 -0.39 -32.66 10.51
C LYS A 420 -1.07 -32.92 9.16
N ASP A 421 -1.03 -31.96 8.23
CA ASP A 421 -1.58 -32.13 6.87
C ASP A 421 -0.91 -33.31 6.12
N ILE A 422 0.43 -33.41 6.20
CA ILE A 422 1.19 -34.48 5.54
C ILE A 422 0.87 -35.85 6.16
N LEU A 423 0.85 -35.96 7.49
CA LEU A 423 0.52 -37.21 8.20
C LEU A 423 -0.91 -37.65 7.92
N TYR A 424 -1.84 -36.69 7.85
CA TYR A 424 -3.23 -36.98 7.52
C TYR A 424 -3.32 -37.55 6.12
N ASN A 425 -2.74 -36.87 5.13
CA ASN A 425 -2.73 -37.32 3.74
C ASN A 425 -2.02 -38.68 3.58
N LEU A 426 -0.92 -38.90 4.31
CA LEU A 426 -0.23 -40.19 4.34
C LEU A 426 -1.13 -41.29 4.89
N GLY A 427 -1.86 -41.03 5.98
CA GLY A 427 -2.82 -41.97 6.54
C GLY A 427 -3.96 -42.31 5.59
N ILE A 428 -4.46 -41.34 4.82
CA ILE A 428 -5.47 -41.58 3.77
C ILE A 428 -4.89 -42.47 2.64
N VAL A 429 -3.64 -42.25 2.25
CA VAL A 429 -2.97 -43.08 1.23
C VAL A 429 -2.77 -44.52 1.76
N TYR A 430 -2.35 -44.70 3.01
CA TYR A 430 -2.24 -46.02 3.63
C TYR A 430 -3.59 -46.74 3.68
N GLU A 431 -4.66 -46.04 4.02
CA GLU A 431 -6.02 -46.58 4.03
C GLU A 431 -6.44 -47.05 2.63
N ARG A 432 -6.20 -46.24 1.59
CA ARG A 432 -6.43 -46.64 0.18
C ARG A 432 -5.62 -47.87 -0.24
N ARG A 433 -4.47 -48.13 0.40
CA ARG A 433 -3.64 -49.32 0.18
C ARG A 433 -4.01 -50.52 1.07
N ASN A 434 -5.07 -50.41 1.87
CA ASN A 434 -5.47 -51.38 2.90
C ASN A 434 -4.44 -51.59 4.03
N GLU A 435 -3.55 -50.63 4.28
CA GLU A 435 -2.59 -50.64 5.39
C GLU A 435 -3.17 -49.91 6.62
N THR A 436 -4.25 -50.46 7.18
CA THR A 436 -5.05 -49.83 8.25
C THR A 436 -4.23 -49.52 9.50
N GLU A 437 -3.29 -50.37 9.89
CA GLU A 437 -2.44 -50.16 11.07
C GLU A 437 -1.56 -48.92 10.93
N LYS A 438 -0.93 -48.72 9.76
CA LYS A 438 -0.08 -47.56 9.49
C LYS A 438 -0.89 -46.28 9.33
N SER A 439 -2.08 -46.39 8.72
CA SER A 439 -3.04 -45.29 8.67
C SER A 439 -3.40 -44.82 10.08
N LEU A 440 -3.78 -45.75 10.95
CA LEU A 440 -4.13 -45.46 12.34
C LEU A 440 -2.95 -44.88 13.12
N ALA A 441 -1.72 -45.35 12.89
CA ALA A 441 -0.52 -44.79 13.50
C ALA A 441 -0.32 -43.31 13.14
N CYS A 442 -0.55 -42.92 11.87
CA CYS A 442 -0.50 -41.52 11.45
C CYS A 442 -1.59 -40.69 12.14
N MET A 443 -2.81 -41.22 12.22
CA MET A 443 -3.93 -40.54 12.89
C MET A 443 -3.67 -40.35 14.39
N LYS A 444 -3.10 -41.35 15.08
CA LYS A 444 -2.73 -41.26 16.50
C LYS A 444 -1.69 -40.16 16.76
N GLN A 445 -0.67 -40.04 15.90
CA GLN A 445 0.32 -38.96 16.03
C GLN A 445 -0.30 -37.57 15.96
N ILE A 446 -1.32 -37.38 15.12
CA ILE A 446 -2.05 -36.11 15.05
C ILE A 446 -2.92 -35.93 16.29
N TYR A 447 -3.67 -36.96 16.66
CA TYR A 447 -4.60 -36.96 17.80
C TYR A 447 -3.94 -36.58 19.13
N GLU A 448 -2.72 -37.08 19.38
CA GLU A 448 -1.94 -36.79 20.59
C GLU A 448 -1.64 -35.29 20.79
N VAL A 449 -1.56 -34.53 19.69
CA VAL A 449 -1.19 -33.10 19.71
C VAL A 449 -2.38 -32.20 19.42
N ASP A 450 -3.33 -32.65 18.61
CA ASP A 450 -4.51 -31.89 18.19
C ASP A 450 -5.72 -32.81 17.99
N TYR A 451 -6.50 -32.97 19.06
CA TYR A 451 -7.73 -33.74 19.09
C TYR A 451 -8.75 -33.28 18.03
N GLY A 452 -8.85 -31.97 17.79
CA GLY A 452 -9.87 -31.37 16.92
C GLY A 452 -9.52 -31.36 15.43
N TYR A 453 -8.41 -32.00 15.04
CA TYR A 453 -7.94 -31.93 13.67
C TYR A 453 -8.78 -32.83 12.74
N ARG A 454 -9.65 -32.20 11.92
CA ARG A 454 -10.51 -32.85 10.91
C ARG A 454 -11.35 -33.99 11.55
N ASP A 455 -11.33 -35.19 10.96
CA ASP A 455 -12.03 -36.38 11.41
C ASP A 455 -11.10 -37.37 12.18
N VAL A 456 -9.92 -36.92 12.61
CA VAL A 456 -8.91 -37.77 13.26
C VAL A 456 -9.43 -38.42 14.54
N ALA A 457 -10.10 -37.66 15.41
CA ALA A 457 -10.65 -38.21 16.66
C ALA A 457 -11.63 -39.36 16.38
N GLY A 458 -12.58 -39.16 15.46
CA GLY A 458 -13.54 -40.19 15.07
C GLY A 458 -12.86 -41.44 14.51
N ARG A 459 -11.81 -41.29 13.70
CA ARG A 459 -11.04 -42.42 13.15
C ARG A 459 -10.30 -43.21 14.23
N VAL A 460 -9.67 -42.51 15.18
CA VAL A 460 -8.90 -43.13 16.26
C VAL A 460 -9.83 -43.82 17.27
N GLU A 461 -10.86 -43.14 17.74
CA GLU A 461 -11.82 -43.69 18.72
C GLU A 461 -12.57 -44.91 18.17
N SER A 462 -13.06 -44.84 16.92
CA SER A 462 -13.74 -45.97 16.25
C SER A 462 -12.87 -47.22 16.16
N SER A 463 -11.54 -47.07 16.15
CA SER A 463 -10.63 -48.22 16.14
C SER A 463 -10.65 -48.99 17.48
N TYR A 464 -10.72 -48.28 18.61
CA TYR A 464 -10.81 -48.89 19.93
C TYR A 464 -12.18 -49.52 20.19
N GLU A 465 -13.25 -48.94 19.66
CA GLU A 465 -14.59 -49.53 19.76
C GLU A 465 -14.70 -50.86 19.01
N ARG A 466 -14.07 -50.97 17.83
CA ARG A 466 -14.01 -52.22 17.05
C ARG A 466 -13.19 -53.31 17.75
N ASP A 467 -12.10 -52.94 18.42
CA ASP A 467 -11.27 -53.88 19.17
C ASP A 467 -11.99 -54.40 20.44
N VAL A 468 -12.92 -53.62 21.02
CA VAL A 468 -13.73 -54.01 22.19
C VAL A 468 -14.96 -54.85 21.81
N SER A 469 -15.37 -54.83 20.53
CA SER A 469 -16.59 -55.51 20.05
C SER A 469 -16.34 -56.70 19.10
N GLY A 470 -15.08 -57.13 18.95
CA GLY A 470 -14.72 -58.41 18.31
C GLY A 470 -14.87 -59.62 19.27
N PRO A 471 -15.32 -60.79 18.78
CA PRO A 471 -15.63 -61.97 19.61
C PRO A 471 -14.45 -62.61 20.32
#